data_AF-A0A3N5UAA0-F1
#
_entry.id   AF-A0A3N5UAA0-F1
#
_cell.length_a   1.000
_cell.length_b   1.000
_cell.length_c   1.000
_cell.angle_alpha   90.00
_cell.angle_beta   90.00
_cell.angle_gamma   90.00
#
_symmetry.space_group_name_H-M   'P 1'
#
loop_
_entity.id
_entity.type
_entity.pdbx_description
1 polymer ?
#
loop_
_entity_poly.entity_id
_entity_poly.type
_entity_poly.pdbx_seq_one_letter_code
_entity_poly.pdbx_strand_id
1 'polypeptide(L)'
;MNSRSRHGIAHLVPKPALALSLAGLVSGVSCVLGDSLDQWTVRTSGTGNNLDAVAYGAGRFVAVGQNGTILLATNGVNWAASTSSPPVMLHGVAWGLNTFVAVGDAGTILTSPDGVTWTPQ
;
A
#
# COMPACT_ATOMS: atom_id res chain seq x y z
N MET A 1 15.17 -28.20 8.65
CA MET A 1 13.89 -27.73 9.21
C MET A 1 13.87 -26.22 9.07
N ASN A 2 13.27 -25.69 7.99
CA ASN A 2 13.27 -24.25 7.71
C ASN A 2 12.02 -23.60 8.32
N SER A 3 12.21 -22.85 9.40
CA SER A 3 11.21 -21.89 9.88
C SER A 3 11.34 -20.61 9.06
N ARG A 4 10.36 -20.32 8.19
CA ARG A 4 10.25 -19.03 7.48
C ARG A 4 9.37 -18.10 8.32
N SER A 5 10.00 -17.12 8.96
CA SER A 5 9.32 -15.98 9.57
C SER A 5 8.66 -15.14 8.47
N ARG A 6 7.35 -14.90 8.60
CA ARG A 6 6.55 -14.10 7.67
C ARG A 6 6.60 -12.64 8.15
N HIS A 7 7.09 -11.73 7.33
CA HIS A 7 7.07 -10.30 7.62
C HIS A 7 5.92 -9.65 6.82
N GLY A 8 4.91 -9.14 7.53
CA GLY A 8 3.82 -8.35 6.96
C GLY A 8 4.17 -6.87 6.96
N ILE A 9 3.78 -6.16 5.91
CA ILE A 9 4.06 -4.72 5.72
C ILE A 9 2.81 -3.93 6.08
N ALA A 10 2.99 -2.94 6.96
CA ALA A 10 1.96 -2.02 7.43
C ALA A 10 2.10 -0.67 6.71
N HIS A 11 1.02 -0.14 6.13
CA HIS A 11 0.99 1.16 5.44
C HIS A 11 -0.18 2.01 5.96
N LEU A 12 0.11 3.26 6.35
CA LEU A 12 -0.80 4.19 7.04
C LEU A 12 -1.56 5.06 6.04
N VAL A 13 -2.88 5.23 6.22
CA VAL A 13 -3.69 6.23 5.51
C VAL A 13 -4.73 6.83 6.47
N PRO A 14 -4.74 8.15 6.74
CA PRO A 14 -5.73 8.78 7.63
C PRO A 14 -7.06 9.08 6.91
N LYS A 15 -8.20 8.95 7.61
CA LYS A 15 -9.57 9.29 7.15
C LYS A 15 -10.20 10.39 8.04
N PRO A 16 -11.04 11.31 7.51
CA PRO A 16 -11.68 12.37 8.29
C PRO A 16 -12.97 11.87 8.99
N ALA A 17 -13.16 12.24 10.26
CA ALA A 17 -14.35 11.93 11.05
C ALA A 17 -15.37 13.08 11.03
N LEU A 18 -16.64 12.78 10.73
CA LEU A 18 -17.79 13.65 11.00
C LEU A 18 -18.61 13.00 12.12
N ALA A 19 -18.71 13.66 13.28
CA ALA A 19 -19.52 13.22 14.41
C ALA A 19 -20.70 14.16 14.62
N LEU A 20 -21.91 13.62 14.70
CA LEU A 20 -23.11 14.27 15.24
C LEU A 20 -23.65 13.34 16.35
N SER A 21 -23.70 13.82 17.59
CA SER A 21 -24.01 13.01 18.78
C SER A 21 -25.45 13.16 19.27
N LEU A 22 -26.03 12.09 19.86
CA LEU A 22 -26.96 12.21 20.99
C LEU A 22 -26.84 10.99 21.95
N ALA A 23 -27.09 11.26 23.24
CA ALA A 23 -26.55 10.63 24.45
C ALA A 23 -27.08 9.23 24.86
N GLY A 24 -26.25 8.51 25.64
CA GLY A 24 -26.63 7.37 26.47
C GLY A 24 -25.47 6.91 27.38
N LEU A 25 -25.62 7.06 28.69
CA LEU A 25 -24.62 6.75 29.73
C LEU A 25 -24.26 5.25 29.79
N VAL A 26 -22.96 4.94 29.82
CA VAL A 26 -22.41 3.77 30.53
C VAL A 26 -21.12 4.16 31.24
N SER A 27 -21.12 3.95 32.56
CA SER A 27 -19.96 4.07 33.43
C SER A 27 -19.03 2.88 33.22
N GLY A 28 -17.78 3.15 32.89
CA GLY A 28 -16.73 2.13 32.83
C GLY A 28 -15.48 2.71 32.22
N VAL A 29 -14.47 2.95 33.07
CA VAL A 29 -13.05 3.22 32.73
C VAL A 29 -12.83 3.69 31.30
N SER A 30 -12.76 5.00 31.10
CA SER A 30 -12.06 5.54 29.92
C SER A 30 -10.58 5.24 30.10
N CYS A 31 -10.20 3.99 29.81
CA CYS A 31 -8.95 3.82 29.09
C CYS A 31 -9.26 4.49 27.74
N VAL A 32 -8.48 5.49 27.38
CA VAL A 32 -8.45 5.92 25.99
C VAL A 32 -7.89 4.72 25.25
N LEU A 33 -8.79 3.79 24.88
CA LEU A 33 -8.51 2.72 23.94
C LEU A 33 -7.90 3.42 22.74
N GLY A 34 -6.74 2.96 22.29
CA GLY A 34 -6.07 3.49 21.10
C GLY A 34 -7.14 3.84 20.07
N ASP A 35 -7.11 5.08 19.60
CA ASP A 35 -8.13 5.58 18.69
C ASP A 35 -8.17 4.70 17.44
N SER A 36 -9.16 4.92 16.57
CA SER A 36 -9.36 4.12 15.35
C SER A 36 -8.11 4.03 14.43
N LEU A 37 -7.02 4.76 14.72
CA LEU A 37 -5.75 4.72 14.00
C LEU A 37 -4.90 3.48 14.31
N ASP A 38 -5.17 2.75 15.40
CA ASP A 38 -4.42 1.54 15.77
C ASP A 38 -5.15 0.22 15.39
N GLN A 39 -6.31 0.32 14.73
CA GLN A 39 -7.08 -0.86 14.34
C GLN A 39 -6.61 -1.43 12.99
N TRP A 40 -5.76 -2.45 13.04
CA TRP A 40 -5.29 -3.15 11.84
C TRP A 40 -6.28 -4.24 11.40
N THR A 41 -6.63 -4.23 10.10
CA THR A 41 -7.38 -5.33 9.46
C THR A 41 -6.50 -5.99 8.40
N VAL A 42 -6.27 -7.30 8.53
CA VAL A 42 -5.51 -8.07 7.55
C VAL A 42 -6.29 -8.14 6.22
N ARG A 43 -5.59 -7.90 5.11
CA ARG A 43 -6.14 -7.99 3.75
C ARG A 43 -5.25 -8.84 2.87
N THR A 44 -5.86 -9.57 1.95
CA THR A 44 -5.17 -10.33 0.91
C THR A 44 -4.84 -9.40 -0.27
N SER A 45 -3.59 -9.36 -0.69
CA SER A 45 -3.11 -8.55 -1.83
C SER A 45 -3.46 -9.14 -3.21
N GLY A 46 -3.88 -10.40 -3.27
CA GLY A 46 -4.14 -11.11 -4.53
C GLY A 46 -2.88 -11.66 -5.23
N THR A 47 -1.72 -11.58 -4.58
CA THR A 47 -0.44 -12.15 -5.07
C THR A 47 0.25 -12.97 -3.98
N GLY A 48 1.05 -13.96 -4.40
CA GLY A 48 1.93 -14.72 -3.50
C GLY A 48 3.34 -14.14 -3.38
N ASN A 49 3.67 -13.12 -4.16
CA ASN A 49 4.97 -12.44 -4.14
C ASN A 49 5.06 -11.48 -2.95
N ASN A 50 6.25 -11.30 -2.38
CA ASN A 50 6.44 -10.26 -1.39
C ASN A 50 6.25 -8.89 -2.07
N LEU A 51 5.56 -8.00 -1.37
CA LEU A 51 5.55 -6.57 -1.67
C LEU A 51 6.67 -5.95 -0.83
N ASP A 52 7.30 -4.90 -1.31
CA ASP A 52 8.44 -4.26 -0.63
C ASP A 52 8.18 -2.78 -0.35
N ALA A 53 7.36 -2.12 -1.17
CA ALA A 53 6.99 -0.73 -0.97
C ALA A 53 5.58 -0.40 -1.49
N VAL A 54 5.02 0.70 -1.00
CA VAL A 54 3.74 1.26 -1.46
C VAL A 54 3.76 2.78 -1.39
N ALA A 55 3.12 3.42 -2.37
CA ALA A 55 2.94 4.87 -2.43
C ALA A 55 1.50 5.21 -2.82
N TYR A 56 1.04 6.40 -2.40
CA TYR A 56 -0.25 6.96 -2.82
C TYR A 56 -0.04 8.22 -3.66
N GLY A 57 -0.72 8.29 -4.81
CA GLY A 57 -0.58 9.34 -5.81
C GLY A 57 -1.64 9.20 -6.90
N ALA A 58 -1.92 10.26 -7.66
CA ALA A 58 -2.93 10.24 -8.73
C ALA A 58 -4.30 9.61 -8.34
N GLY A 59 -4.70 9.68 -7.07
CA GLY A 59 -5.95 9.07 -6.59
C GLY A 59 -5.90 7.55 -6.40
N ARG A 60 -4.70 6.94 -6.29
CA ARG A 60 -4.54 5.51 -6.07
C ARG A 60 -3.31 5.13 -5.26
N PHE A 61 -3.34 3.92 -4.74
CA PHE A 61 -2.22 3.20 -4.17
C PHE A 61 -1.51 2.38 -5.25
N VAL A 62 -0.19 2.38 -5.20
CA VAL A 62 0.70 1.56 -6.01
C VAL A 62 1.59 0.81 -5.04
N ALA A 63 1.55 -0.53 -5.06
CA ALA A 63 2.48 -1.37 -4.33
C ALA A 63 3.41 -2.10 -5.30
N VAL A 64 4.70 -2.19 -4.96
CA VAL A 64 5.72 -2.86 -5.78
C VAL A 64 6.40 -3.99 -4.99
N GLY A 65 7.00 -4.95 -5.67
CA GLY A 65 7.76 -6.02 -5.01
C GLY A 65 8.36 -7.05 -5.97
N GLN A 66 8.39 -8.31 -5.53
CA GLN A 66 9.14 -9.37 -6.19
C GLN A 66 8.63 -9.73 -7.58
N ASN A 67 9.56 -10.17 -8.44
CA ASN A 67 9.29 -10.64 -9.79
C ASN A 67 8.46 -9.63 -10.63
N GLY A 68 8.72 -8.33 -10.47
CA GLY A 68 8.02 -7.29 -11.19
C GLY A 68 6.61 -7.02 -10.68
N THR A 69 6.25 -7.48 -9.48
CA THR A 69 4.90 -7.28 -8.98
C THR A 69 4.62 -5.79 -8.80
N ILE A 70 3.61 -5.29 -9.52
CA ILE A 70 3.02 -3.98 -9.30
C ILE A 70 1.51 -4.17 -9.10
N LEU A 71 0.98 -3.71 -7.97
CA LEU A 71 -0.44 -3.76 -7.65
C LEU A 71 -1.01 -2.35 -7.50
N LEU A 72 -2.28 -2.21 -7.87
CA LEU A 72 -3.01 -0.95 -7.94
C LEU A 72 -4.30 -1.04 -7.14
N ALA A 73 -4.61 -0.03 -6.35
CA ALA A 73 -5.89 0.08 -5.64
C ALA A 73 -6.35 1.54 -5.56
N THR A 74 -7.65 1.82 -5.71
CA THR A 74 -8.19 3.17 -5.46
C THR A 74 -8.67 3.36 -4.03
N ASN A 75 -8.97 2.25 -3.33
CA ASN A 75 -9.54 2.27 -1.98
C ASN A 75 -8.62 1.66 -0.91
N GLY A 76 -7.42 1.22 -1.29
CA GLY A 76 -6.45 0.55 -0.40
C GLY A 76 -6.85 -0.86 0.06
N VAL A 77 -7.94 -1.42 -0.49
CA VAL A 77 -8.50 -2.71 -0.10
C VAL A 77 -8.52 -3.70 -1.26
N ASN A 78 -8.99 -3.26 -2.42
CA ASN A 78 -9.10 -4.07 -3.63
C ASN A 78 -7.91 -3.78 -4.53
N TRP A 79 -7.04 -4.77 -4.70
CA TRP A 79 -5.80 -4.66 -5.45
C TRP A 79 -5.90 -5.41 -6.77
N ALA A 80 -5.42 -4.79 -7.84
CA ALA A 80 -5.33 -5.38 -9.17
C ALA A 80 -3.89 -5.31 -9.67
N ALA A 81 -3.41 -6.37 -10.34
CA ALA A 81 -2.08 -6.38 -10.93
C ALA A 81 -1.99 -5.39 -12.12
N SER A 82 -0.89 -4.66 -12.21
CA SER A 82 -0.56 -3.89 -13.41
C SER A 82 -0.11 -4.83 -14.52
N THR A 83 -0.44 -4.48 -15.77
CA THR A 83 -0.14 -5.27 -16.96
C THR A 83 1.18 -4.89 -17.63
N SER A 84 1.83 -3.80 -17.23
CA SER A 84 2.97 -3.22 -17.95
C SER A 84 4.31 -3.32 -17.21
N SER A 85 4.42 -4.23 -16.23
CA SER A 85 5.61 -4.33 -15.38
C SER A 85 6.66 -5.34 -15.91
N PRO A 86 7.95 -4.98 -15.96
CA PRO A 86 9.03 -5.92 -16.27
C PRO A 86 9.26 -6.93 -15.14
N PRO A 87 9.74 -8.16 -15.42
CA PRO A 87 9.95 -9.23 -14.42
C PRO A 87 11.24 -9.02 -13.61
N VAL A 88 11.36 -7.86 -12.96
CA VAL A 88 12.52 -7.46 -12.14
C VAL A 88 12.07 -7.14 -10.71
N MET A 89 12.92 -7.43 -9.73
CA MET A 89 12.66 -7.06 -8.35
C MET A 89 12.53 -5.54 -8.23
N LEU A 90 11.43 -5.06 -7.66
CA LEU A 90 11.21 -3.65 -7.37
C LEU A 90 11.24 -3.42 -5.86
N HIS A 91 12.15 -2.58 -5.40
CA HIS A 91 12.42 -2.36 -3.97
C HIS A 91 11.70 -1.13 -3.41
N GLY A 92 11.35 -0.19 -4.29
CA GLY A 92 10.85 1.11 -3.86
C GLY A 92 9.90 1.71 -4.87
N VAL A 93 8.93 2.47 -4.37
CA VAL A 93 8.05 3.33 -5.17
C VAL A 93 7.78 4.62 -4.42
N ALA A 94 7.77 5.74 -5.13
CA ALA A 94 7.43 7.06 -4.60
C ALA A 94 6.55 7.81 -5.58
N TRP A 95 5.74 8.75 -5.07
CA TRP A 95 4.97 9.69 -5.86
C TRP A 95 5.46 11.12 -5.61
N GLY A 96 5.74 11.86 -6.67
CA GLY A 96 6.15 13.26 -6.61
C GLY A 96 6.13 13.90 -7.99
N LEU A 97 5.95 15.23 -8.07
CA LEU A 97 5.91 15.96 -9.34
C LEU A 97 4.96 15.30 -10.37
N ASN A 98 3.77 14.91 -9.91
CA ASN A 98 2.74 14.24 -10.72
C ASN A 98 3.20 12.94 -11.40
N THR A 99 4.22 12.26 -10.86
CA THR A 99 4.80 11.05 -11.43
C THR A 99 5.13 10.03 -10.34
N PHE A 100 4.80 8.77 -10.58
CA PHE A 100 5.33 7.65 -9.83
C PHE A 100 6.72 7.30 -10.33
N VAL A 101 7.63 7.01 -9.42
CA VAL A 101 8.96 6.46 -9.72
C VAL A 101 9.11 5.16 -8.97
N ALA A 102 9.40 4.07 -9.68
CA ALA A 102 9.72 2.78 -9.10
C ALA A 102 11.18 2.42 -9.40
N VAL A 103 11.87 1.85 -8.41
CA VAL A 103 13.29 1.48 -8.51
C VAL A 103 13.49 0.02 -8.15
N GLY A 104 14.45 -0.63 -8.81
CA GLY A 104 14.64 -2.07 -8.70
C GLY A 104 16.06 -2.54 -9.00
N ASP A 105 16.20 -3.87 -9.12
CA ASP A 105 17.46 -4.53 -9.46
C ASP A 105 18.04 -4.04 -10.79
N ALA A 106 19.34 -4.26 -10.98
CA ALA A 106 20.09 -3.89 -12.18
C ALA A 106 19.98 -2.40 -12.58
N GLY A 107 19.69 -1.53 -11.61
CA GLY A 107 19.52 -0.10 -11.86
C GLY A 107 18.20 0.25 -12.55
N THR A 108 17.19 -0.64 -12.48
CA THR A 108 15.88 -0.39 -13.08
C THR A 108 15.25 0.86 -12.48
N ILE A 109 14.83 1.78 -13.35
CA ILE A 109 14.01 2.94 -13.01
C ILE A 109 12.81 2.95 -13.95
N LEU A 110 11.60 2.95 -13.38
CA LEU A 110 10.35 3.07 -14.12
C LEU A 110 9.64 4.34 -13.68
N THR A 111 9.02 5.04 -14.64
CA THR A 111 8.15 6.18 -14.35
C THR A 111 6.74 5.93 -14.84
N SER A 112 5.76 6.52 -14.15
CA SER A 112 4.36 6.43 -14.55
C SER A 112 3.54 7.62 -14.03
N PRO A 113 2.78 8.34 -14.87
CA PRO A 113 1.91 9.40 -14.40
C PRO A 113 0.64 8.88 -13.70
N ASP A 114 0.26 7.62 -13.94
CA ASP A 114 -1.02 7.05 -13.51
C ASP A 114 -0.87 5.74 -12.71
N GLY A 115 0.32 5.18 -12.59
CA GLY A 115 0.61 3.89 -11.98
C GLY A 115 0.15 2.67 -12.80
N VAL A 116 -0.57 2.85 -13.91
CA VAL A 116 -0.97 1.77 -14.82
C VAL A 116 0.13 1.47 -15.82
N THR A 117 0.62 2.52 -16.49
CA THR A 117 1.54 2.39 -17.61
C THR A 117 2.91 2.85 -17.19
N TRP A 118 3.89 1.95 -17.24
CA TRP A 118 5.25 2.22 -16.80
C TRP A 118 6.21 2.34 -17.98
N THR A 119 7.04 3.38 -17.94
CA THR A 119 8.07 3.64 -18.95
C THR A 119 9.45 3.51 -18.32
N PRO A 120 10.31 2.61 -18.82
CA PRO A 120 11.72 2.59 -18.45
C PRO A 120 12.37 3.94 -18.76
N GLN A 121 13.26 4.39 -17.87
CA GLN A 121 14.11 5.57 -18.12
C GLN A 121 15.41 5.19 -18.82
#